data_AF-W9V6S3-F1
#
_entry.id   AF-W9V6S3-F1
#
_cell.length_a   1.000
_cell.length_b   1.000
_cell.length_c   1.000
_cell.angle_alpha   90.00
_cell.angle_beta   90.00
_cell.angle_gamma   90.00
#
_symmetry.space_group_name_H-M   'P 1'
#
loop_
_entity.id
_entity.type
_entity.pdbx_description
1 polymer ?
#
loop_
_entity_poly.entity_id
_entity_poly.type
_entity_poly.pdbx_seq_one_letter_code
_entity_poly.pdbx_strand_id
1 'polypeptide(L)' 'MNPEQAAGVLEEVLRRAMDEGLELRDKDQLNEHDEGALMAYFTLLDWGKSQAELSGIEFADRELQDFDPYSLLNQRQAA' A
#
# COMPACT_ATOMS: atom_id res chain seq x y z
N MET A 1 5.35 -0.07 -23.59
CA MET A 1 4.29 -0.42 -22.61
C MET A 1 3.06 0.37 -22.99
N ASN A 2 1.92 -0.29 -23.21
CA ASN A 2 0.65 0.42 -23.40
C ASN A 2 0.07 0.82 -22.02
N PRO A 3 -0.91 1.74 -21.95
CA PRO A 3 -1.47 2.21 -20.69
C PRO A 3 -2.07 1.08 -19.82
N GLU A 4 -2.69 0.08 -20.44
CA GLU A 4 -3.27 -1.08 -19.76
C GLU A 4 -2.19 -1.93 -19.05
N GLN A 5 -1.06 -2.17 -19.71
CA GLN A 5 0.09 -2.86 -19.08
C GLN A 5 0.68 -2.03 -17.93
N ALA A 6 0.74 -0.71 -18.07
CA ALA A 6 1.23 0.17 -17.02
C ALA A 6 0.32 0.13 -15.79
N ALA A 7 -1.00 0.13 -15.99
CA ALA A 7 -2.00 -0.01 -14.94
C ALA A 7 -1.89 -1.37 -14.23
N GLY A 8 -1.73 -2.46 -14.97
CA GLY A 8 -1.55 -3.79 -14.39
C GLY A 8 -0.29 -3.91 -13.54
N VAL A 9 0.83 -3.32 -14.00
CA VAL A 9 2.08 -3.29 -13.21
C VAL A 9 1.92 -2.44 -11.94
N LEU A 10 1.24 -1.29 -12.05
CA LEU A 10 0.95 -0.47 -10.87
C LEU A 10 0.10 -1.25 -9.85
N GLU A 11 -0.97 -1.91 -10.30
CA GLU A 11 -1.83 -2.73 -9.44
C GLU A 11 -1.04 -3.82 -8.72
N GLU A 12 -0.19 -4.56 -9.44
CA GLU A 12 0.63 -5.63 -8.86
C GLU A 12 1.63 -5.10 -7.82
N VAL A 13 2.31 -3.99 -8.11
CA VAL A 13 3.25 -3.35 -7.18
C VAL A 13 2.54 -2.89 -5.92
N LEU A 14 1.39 -2.24 -6.05
CA LEU A 14 0.63 -1.75 -4.90
C LEU A 14 0.00 -2.89 -4.11
N ARG A 15 -0.47 -3.96 -4.77
CA ARG A 15 -0.96 -5.15 -4.08
C ARG A 15 0.13 -5.75 -3.21
N ARG A 16 1.34 -5.90 -3.74
CA ARG A 16 2.48 -6.43 -2.98
C ARG A 16 2.85 -5.53 -1.80
N ALA A 17 2.86 -4.22 -1.99
CA ALA A 17 3.11 -3.26 -0.92
C ALA A 17 2.04 -3.30 0.18
N MET A 18 0.77 -3.50 -0.20
CA MET A 18 -0.34 -3.67 0.75
C MET A 18 -0.14 -4.93 1.59
N ASP A 19 0.11 -6.08 0.95
CA ASP A 19 0.29 -7.34 1.65
C ASP A 19 1.49 -7.29 2.62
N GLU A 20 2.65 -6.77 2.17
CA GLU A 20 3.86 -6.64 3.01
C GLU A 20 3.67 -5.59 4.12
N GLY A 21 2.99 -4.48 3.84
CA GLY A 21 2.66 -3.45 4.83
C GLY A 21 1.72 -3.98 5.93
N LEU A 22 0.72 -4.77 5.55
CA LEU A 22 -0.20 -5.42 6.50
C LEU A 22 0.52 -6.46 7.37
N GLU A 23 1.39 -7.27 6.77
CA GLU A 23 2.21 -8.24 7.52
C GLU A 23 3.09 -7.54 8.56
N LEU A 24 3.73 -6.42 8.20
CA LEU A 24 4.50 -5.62 9.15
C LEU A 24 3.62 -5.01 10.23
N ARG A 25 2.50 -4.36 9.87
CA ARG A 25 1.58 -3.73 10.83
C ARG A 25 1.08 -4.72 11.89
N ASP A 26 0.86 -5.96 11.50
CA ASP A 26 0.27 -6.98 12.37
C ASP A 26 1.32 -7.68 13.28
N LYS A 27 2.59 -7.31 13.19
CA LYS A 27 3.63 -7.76 14.15
C LYS A 27 3.36 -7.21 15.55
N ASP A 28 3.67 -8.02 16.57
CA ASP A 28 3.53 -7.62 17.98
C ASP A 28 4.51 -6.50 18.38
N GLN A 29 5.69 -6.47 17.76
CA GLN A 29 6.71 -5.44 17.98
C GLN A 29 7.40 -5.11 16.66
N LEU A 30 7.63 -3.82 16.44
CA LEU A 30 8.43 -3.31 15.33
C LEU A 30 9.80 -2.87 15.86
N ASN A 31 10.85 -3.19 15.12
CA ASN A 31 12.15 -2.54 15.28
C ASN A 31 12.25 -1.35 14.32
N GLU A 32 13.31 -0.53 14.44
CA GLU A 32 13.54 0.64 13.58
C GLU A 32 13.50 0.33 12.08
N HIS A 33 14.03 -0.84 11.68
CA HIS A 33 13.98 -1.27 10.29
C HIS A 33 12.54 -1.59 9.84
N ASP A 34 11.76 -2.29 10.67
CA ASP A 34 10.36 -2.60 10.39
C ASP A 34 9.50 -1.33 10.31
N GLU A 35 9.74 -0.35 11.20
CA GLU A 35 9.09 0.96 11.15
C GLU A 35 9.41 1.71 9.85
N GLY A 36 10.69 1.73 9.46
CA GLY A 36 11.14 2.33 8.20
C GLY A 36 10.52 1.65 6.98
N ALA A 37 10.45 0.31 6.98
CA ALA A 37 9.82 -0.46 5.91
C ALA A 37 8.31 -0.20 5.84
N LEU A 38 7.61 -0.19 6.99
CA LEU A 38 6.18 0.12 7.05
C LEU A 38 5.88 1.52 6.48
N MET A 39 6.71 2.51 6.82
CA MET A 39 6.61 3.87 6.25
C MET A 39 6.85 3.91 4.74
N ALA A 40 7.78 3.09 4.23
CA ALA A 40 8.04 2.97 2.80
C ALA A 40 6.83 2.38 2.05
N TYR A 41 6.21 1.32 2.57
CA TYR A 41 4.99 0.74 1.99
C TYR A 41 3.82 1.71 2.04
N PHE A 42 3.62 2.40 3.18
CA PHE A 42 2.64 3.49 3.28
C PHE A 42 2.85 4.53 2.18
N THR A 43 4.08 5.03 2.03
CA THR A 43 4.40 6.09 1.06
C THR A 43 4.14 5.62 -0.38
N LEU A 44 4.51 4.38 -0.69
CA LEU A 44 4.29 3.79 -2.01
C LEU A 44 2.80 3.62 -2.32
N LEU A 45 2.01 3.16 -1.34
CA LEU A 45 0.57 3.00 -1.47
C LEU A 45 -0.15 4.34 -1.63
N ASP A 46 0.17 5.31 -0.78
CA ASP A 46 -0.42 6.65 -0.83
C ASP A 46 -0.12 7.36 -2.17
N TRP A 47 1.15 7.35 -2.58
CA TRP A 47 1.55 7.92 -3.86
C TRP A 47 0.92 7.17 -5.04
N GLY A 48 0.99 5.83 -5.05
CA GLY A 48 0.51 5.03 -6.16
C GLY A 48 -0.99 5.10 -6.36
N LYS A 49 -1.77 5.09 -5.27
CA LYS A 49 -3.22 5.30 -5.34
C LYS A 49 -3.57 6.70 -5.81
N SER A 50 -2.84 7.72 -5.35
CA SER A 50 -2.99 9.10 -5.86
C SER A 50 -2.72 9.18 -7.37
N GLN A 51 -1.70 8.48 -7.89
CA GLN A 51 -1.43 8.44 -9.33
C GLN A 51 -2.53 7.73 -10.12
N ALA A 52 -3.07 6.63 -9.58
CA ALA A 52 -4.18 5.91 -10.19
C ALA A 52 -5.42 6.79 -10.30
N GLU A 53 -5.78 7.50 -9.22
CA GLU A 53 -6.88 8.46 -9.22
C GLU A 53 -6.70 9.56 -10.27
N LEU A 54 -5.53 10.22 -10.29
CA LEU A 54 -5.21 11.28 -11.25
C LEU A 54 -5.24 10.79 -12.71
N SER A 55 -4.96 9.50 -12.93
CA SER A 55 -4.91 8.88 -14.25
C SER A 55 -6.24 8.22 -14.64
N GLY A 56 -7.25 8.23 -13.76
CA GLY A 56 -8.52 7.54 -13.97
C GLY A 56 -8.40 6.01 -14.07
N ILE A 57 -7.40 5.43 -13.40
CA ILE A 57 -7.19 3.99 -13.35
C ILE A 57 -8.07 3.41 -12.24
N GLU A 58 -8.91 2.45 -12.60
CA GLU A 58 -9.64 1.60 -11.64
C GLU A 58 -8.89 0.27 -11.52
N PHE A 59 -8.57 -0.13 -10.28
CA PHE A 59 -7.97 -1.43 -10.02
C PHE A 59 -9.00 -2.55 -10.09
N ALA A 60 -8.60 -3.70 -10.64
CA ALA A 60 -9.45 -4.88 -10.67
C ALA A 60 -9.58 -5.51 -9.27
N ASP A 61 -8.50 -5.47 -8.49
CA ASP A 61 -8.50 -5.85 -7.08
C ASP A 61 -9.29 -4.84 -6.23
N ARG A 62 -10.46 -5.27 -5.75
CA ARG A 62 -11.34 -4.46 -4.90
C ARG A 62 -10.78 -4.17 -3.51
N GLU A 63 -10.03 -5.11 -2.95
CA GLU A 63 -9.41 -4.90 -1.64
C GLU A 63 -8.39 -3.76 -1.74
N LEU A 64 -7.53 -3.81 -2.76
CA LEU A 64 -6.58 -2.72 -3.03
C LEU A 64 -7.29 -1.41 -3.41
N GLN A 65 -8.35 -1.46 -4.22
CA GLN A 65 -9.12 -0.28 -4.62
C GLN A 65 -9.68 0.47 -3.40
N ASP A 66 -10.21 -0.26 -2.42
CA ASP A 66 -10.87 0.31 -1.24
C ASP A 66 -9.92 0.52 -0.06
N PHE A 67 -8.69 0.01 -0.13
CA PHE A 67 -7.71 0.10 0.95
C PHE A 67 -7.30 1.54 1.27
N ASP A 68 -7.37 1.94 2.54
CA ASP A 68 -6.82 3.22 3.02
C ASP A 68 -5.37 3.03 3.50
N PRO A 69 -4.35 3.59 2.81
CA PRO A 69 -2.95 3.49 3.22
C PRO A 69 -2.68 3.99 4.64
N TYR A 70 -3.43 4.99 5.12
CA TYR A 70 -3.27 5.53 6.47
C TYR A 70 -3.60 4.52 7.57
N SER A 71 -4.37 3.47 7.24
CA SER A 71 -4.62 2.37 8.15
C SER A 71 -3.35 1.60 8.55
N LEU A 72 -2.26 1.69 7.77
CA LEU A 72 -0.96 1.12 8.11
C LEU A 72 -0.26 1.88 9.24
N LEU A 73 -0.51 3.19 9.36
CA LEU A 73 0.14 4.05 10.34
C LEU A 73 -0.63 4.15 11.65
N ASN A 74 -1.87 3.64 11.69
CA ASN A 74 -2.66 3.57 12.90
C ASN A 74 -2.02 2.55 13.85
N GLN A 75 -1.06 3.03 14.64
CA GLN A 75 -0.45 2.28 15.72
C GLN A 75 -1.55 1.79 16.67
N ARG A 76 -1.46 0.51 17.07
CA ARG A 76 -2.20 -0.01 18.22
C ARG A 76 -1.86 0.86 19.43
N GLN A 77 -2.68 1.88 19.71
CA GLN A 77 -2.75 2.53 21.02
C GLN A 77 -3.35 1.54 22.03
N ALA A 78 -2.66 0.46 22.36
CA ALA A 78 -2.95 -0.38 23.51
C ALA A 78 -1.93 -1.51 23.64
N ALA A 79 -0.86 -1.27 24.40
CA ALA A 79 -0.29 -2.24 25.33
C ALA A 79 0.25 -1.49 26.54
#